data_AF-A0A284RAV3-F1
#
_entry.id   AF-A0A284RAV3-F1
#
_cell.length_a   1.000
_cell.length_b   1.000
_cell.length_c   1.000
_cell.angle_alpha   90.00
_cell.angle_beta   90.00
_cell.angle_gamma   90.00
#
_symmetry.space_group_name_H-M   'P 1'
#
loop_
_entity.id
_entity.type
_entity.pdbx_description
1 polymer ?
#
loop_
_entity_poly.entity_id
_entity_poly.type
_entity_poly.pdbx_seq_one_letter_code
_entity_poly.pdbx_strand_id
1 'polypeptide(L)'
;MTDSSTASVEIYDSLPYYDDDLDKFPLLRQKVDQEFSRQSKPPSTVHPRVPPPYELFSKNPLLKAELERVESHQPFPSLDTVRYQLPTPSLPGTDDEWQTAIQNARSQLEHQRLRQTNLTLLQTYGPNAWRTQNYLLENTAKQVEQALEELKELTVEVNRSRKNNQTELGNQLTSLETRWTDLISNVLQIEMANVALDIEIDRLNKREAELAEMT
;
A
#
# COMPACT_ATOMS: atom_id res chain seq x y z
N MET A 1 -25.72 -10.01 -19.01
CA MET A 1 -26.54 -9.84 -17.79
C MET A 1 -26.34 -11.07 -16.93
N THR A 2 -26.10 -10.83 -15.64
CA THR A 2 -26.07 -11.78 -14.51
C THR A 2 -25.03 -12.90 -14.54
N ASP A 3 -23.82 -12.57 -14.12
CA ASP A 3 -23.05 -13.43 -13.21
C ASP A 3 -22.41 -12.53 -12.16
N SER A 4 -23.25 -11.90 -11.33
CA SER A 4 -22.79 -11.40 -10.03
C SER A 4 -22.66 -12.61 -9.13
N SER A 5 -21.56 -13.35 -9.28
CA SER A 5 -21.11 -14.28 -8.27
C SER A 5 -20.99 -13.50 -6.97
N THR A 6 -22.00 -13.61 -6.11
CA THR A 6 -22.00 -13.16 -4.73
C THR A 6 -20.93 -13.96 -4.02
N ALA A 7 -19.68 -13.52 -4.16
CA ALA A 7 -18.59 -14.02 -3.36
C ALA A 7 -19.01 -13.77 -1.91
N SER A 8 -19.31 -14.84 -1.19
CA SER A 8 -19.38 -14.82 0.27
C SER A 8 -18.12 -14.12 0.73
N VAL A 9 -18.27 -12.97 1.39
CA VAL A 9 -17.13 -12.31 2.01
C VAL A 9 -16.68 -13.27 3.10
N GLU A 10 -15.60 -14.00 2.82
CA GLU A 10 -14.93 -14.81 3.82
C GLU A 10 -14.43 -13.84 4.89
N ILE A 11 -15.09 -13.86 6.05
CA ILE A 11 -14.71 -13.03 7.19
C ILE A 11 -13.59 -13.77 7.90
N TYR A 12 -12.37 -13.29 7.68
CA TYR A 12 -11.21 -13.73 8.43
C TYR A 12 -11.16 -12.92 9.73
N ASP A 13 -11.45 -13.58 10.85
CA ASP A 13 -11.35 -12.96 12.17
C ASP A 13 -9.97 -13.21 12.77
N SER A 14 -9.34 -12.13 13.23
CA SER A 14 -8.05 -12.14 13.92
C SER A 14 -7.98 -10.89 14.78
N LEU A 15 -7.36 -10.97 15.97
CA LEU A 15 -7.29 -9.87 16.92
C LEU A 15 -5.84 -9.35 17.06
N PRO A 16 -5.27 -8.62 16.09
CA PRO A 16 -3.88 -8.16 16.14
C PRO A 16 -3.42 -7.40 17.39
N TYR A 17 -4.33 -6.70 18.09
CA TYR A 17 -3.98 -5.99 19.34
C TYR A 17 -4.03 -6.86 20.60
N TYR A 18 -4.50 -8.10 20.47
CA TYR A 18 -4.67 -9.05 21.58
C TYR A 18 -3.83 -10.33 21.38
N ASP A 19 -3.77 -10.82 20.14
CA ASP A 19 -3.06 -12.04 19.76
C ASP A 19 -1.56 -11.76 19.55
N ASP A 20 -0.71 -12.39 20.37
CA ASP A 20 0.76 -12.35 20.23
C ASP A 20 1.31 -13.61 19.52
N ASP A 21 0.49 -14.27 18.69
CA ASP A 21 0.79 -15.61 18.17
C ASP A 21 2.04 -15.65 17.27
N LEU A 22 2.31 -14.58 16.53
CA LEU A 22 3.50 -14.49 15.68
C LEU A 22 4.80 -14.45 16.51
N ASP A 23 4.76 -13.82 17.68
CA ASP A 23 5.90 -13.74 18.59
C ASP A 23 6.05 -15.04 19.40
N LYS A 24 4.93 -15.65 19.82
CA LYS A 24 4.91 -16.91 20.56
C LYS A 24 5.29 -18.12 19.69
N PHE A 25 4.89 -18.11 18.42
CA PHE A 25 5.03 -19.26 17.52
C PHE A 25 5.75 -18.88 16.21
N PRO A 26 7.10 -18.77 16.22
CA PRO A 26 7.88 -18.48 15.01
C PRO A 26 7.73 -19.57 13.92
N LEU A 27 7.28 -20.77 14.32
CA LEU A 27 6.96 -21.90 13.44
C LEU A 27 5.80 -21.58 12.46
N LEU A 28 4.92 -20.63 12.78
CA LEU A 28 3.82 -20.23 11.91
C LEU A 28 4.33 -19.73 10.55
N ARG A 29 5.38 -18.91 10.57
CA ARG A 29 6.01 -18.41 9.33
C ARG A 29 6.56 -19.56 8.49
N GLN A 30 7.25 -20.51 9.11
CA GLN A 30 7.79 -21.68 8.42
C GLN A 30 6.68 -22.55 7.81
N LYS A 31 5.56 -22.74 8.51
CA LYS A 31 4.40 -23.47 7.97
C LYS A 31 3.84 -22.78 6.74
N VAL A 32 3.70 -21.45 6.77
CA VAL A 32 3.25 -20.68 5.61
C VAL A 32 4.21 -20.86 4.43
N ASP A 33 5.53 -20.82 4.65
CA ASP A 33 6.52 -21.04 3.60
C ASP A 33 6.48 -22.47 3.02
N GLN A 34 6.20 -23.47 3.86
CA GLN A 34 5.99 -24.85 3.41
C GLN A 34 4.72 -24.98 2.55
N GLU A 35 3.63 -24.31 2.93
CA GLU A 35 2.40 -24.30 2.13
C GLU A 35 2.59 -23.55 0.80
N PHE A 36 3.34 -22.45 0.78
CA PHE A 36 3.75 -21.80 -0.47
C PHE A 36 4.60 -22.73 -1.36
N SER A 37 5.46 -23.54 -0.75
CA SER A 37 6.30 -24.51 -1.48
C SER A 37 5.50 -25.71 -2.02
N ARG A 38 4.39 -26.06 -1.34
CA ARG A 38 3.44 -27.09 -1.78
C ARG A 38 2.55 -26.59 -2.91
N GLN A 39 2.21 -25.31 -2.92
CA GLN A 39 1.48 -24.72 -4.04
C GLN A 39 2.33 -24.77 -5.31
N SER A 40 1.69 -25.18 -6.41
CA SER A 40 2.31 -25.08 -7.74
C SER A 40 2.63 -23.61 -8.05
N LYS A 41 3.65 -23.39 -8.90
CA LYS A 41 4.02 -22.06 -9.39
C LYS A 41 2.76 -21.24 -9.74
N PRO A 42 2.71 -19.94 -9.37
CA PRO A 42 1.54 -19.12 -9.63
C PRO A 42 1.20 -19.17 -11.13
N PRO A 43 -0.10 -19.21 -11.48
CA PRO A 43 -0.52 -19.26 -12.87
C PRO A 43 0.06 -18.05 -13.62
N SER A 44 0.64 -18.29 -14.79
CA SER A 44 1.22 -17.22 -15.63
C SER A 44 0.16 -16.23 -16.13
N THR A 45 -1.11 -16.58 -16.02
CA THR A 45 -2.24 -15.74 -16.43
C THR A 45 -2.62 -14.78 -15.31
N VAL A 46 -2.56 -13.48 -15.61
CA VAL A 46 -3.00 -12.43 -14.70
C VAL A 46 -4.47 -12.64 -14.33
N HIS A 47 -4.80 -12.45 -13.06
CA HIS A 47 -6.16 -12.67 -12.55
C HIS A 47 -7.18 -11.78 -13.31
N PRO A 48 -8.39 -12.25 -13.65
CA PRO A 48 -9.38 -11.48 -14.43
C PRO A 48 -9.79 -10.11 -13.85
N ARG A 49 -9.60 -9.91 -12.54
CA ARG A 49 -9.80 -8.61 -11.86
C ARG A 49 -8.67 -7.61 -12.05
N VAL A 50 -7.50 -8.05 -12.51
CA VAL A 50 -6.39 -7.14 -12.78
C VAL A 50 -6.70 -6.45 -14.11
N PRO A 51 -6.83 -5.11 -14.12
CA PRO A 51 -7.04 -4.39 -15.36
C PRO A 51 -5.90 -4.67 -16.34
N PRO A 52 -6.16 -4.67 -17.66
CA PRO A 52 -5.09 -4.75 -18.63
C PRO A 52 -4.11 -3.59 -18.44
N PRO A 53 -2.83 -3.76 -18.83
CA PRO A 53 -1.84 -2.70 -18.76
C PRO A 53 -2.36 -1.44 -19.44
N TYR A 54 -2.29 -0.30 -18.75
CA TYR A 54 -2.74 0.97 -19.28
C TYR A 54 -1.75 1.49 -20.31
N GLU A 55 -2.23 1.79 -21.53
CA GLU A 55 -1.42 2.46 -22.54
C GLU A 55 -1.27 3.95 -22.22
N LEU A 56 -0.05 4.35 -21.86
CA LEU A 56 0.25 5.76 -21.63
C LEU A 56 0.22 6.54 -22.94
N PHE A 57 -0.34 7.75 -22.89
CA PHE A 57 -0.33 8.73 -23.99
C PHE A 57 -0.99 8.30 -25.30
N SER A 58 -2.00 7.41 -25.29
CA SER A 58 -2.71 6.98 -26.52
C SER A 58 -3.27 8.13 -27.37
N LYS A 59 -3.56 9.29 -26.76
CA LYS A 59 -4.06 10.49 -27.45
C LYS A 59 -2.97 11.38 -28.04
N ASN A 60 -1.72 11.24 -27.59
CA ASN A 60 -0.61 12.14 -27.93
C ASN A 60 0.55 11.33 -28.54
N PRO A 61 0.61 11.20 -29.88
CA PRO A 61 1.59 10.35 -30.54
C PRO A 61 3.04 10.79 -30.28
N LEU A 62 3.28 12.09 -30.08
CA LEU A 62 4.61 12.61 -29.75
C LEU A 62 5.11 12.10 -28.39
N LEU A 63 4.25 12.11 -27.37
CA LEU A 63 4.62 11.64 -26.03
C LEU A 63 4.79 10.12 -25.99
N LYS A 64 3.99 9.39 -26.78
CA LYS A 64 4.14 7.95 -26.96
C LYS A 64 5.50 7.61 -27.60
N ALA A 65 5.89 8.31 -28.66
CA ALA A 65 7.18 8.12 -29.32
C ALA A 65 8.37 8.44 -28.39
N GLU A 66 8.25 9.48 -27.55
CA GLU A 66 9.28 9.80 -26.55
C GLU A 66 9.40 8.71 -25.47
N LEU A 67 8.27 8.14 -25.03
CA LEU A 67 8.27 7.01 -24.10
C LEU A 67 8.98 5.79 -24.71
N GLU A 68 8.66 5.44 -25.95
CA GLU A 68 9.30 4.34 -26.69
C GLU A 68 10.81 4.60 -26.90
N ARG A 69 11.22 5.85 -27.14
CA ARG A 69 12.63 6.25 -27.20
C ARG A 69 13.35 6.04 -25.88
N VAL A 70 12.71 6.41 -24.76
CA VAL A 70 13.27 6.22 -23.41
C VAL A 70 13.34 4.73 -23.05
N GLU A 71 12.31 3.95 -23.37
CA GLU A 71 12.31 2.50 -23.18
C GLU A 71 13.43 1.81 -23.99
N SER A 72 13.67 2.28 -25.21
CA SER A 72 14.79 1.81 -26.04
C SER A 72 16.16 2.40 -25.64
N HIS A 73 16.22 3.14 -24.53
CA HIS A 73 17.44 3.75 -23.98
C HIS A 73 18.21 4.64 -24.98
N GLN A 74 17.50 5.19 -25.96
CA GLN A 74 18.11 6.10 -26.93
C GLN A 74 18.29 7.48 -26.28
N PRO A 75 19.47 8.12 -26.39
CA PRO A 75 19.67 9.47 -25.86
C PRO A 75 18.81 10.50 -26.62
N PHE A 76 18.45 11.59 -25.95
CA PHE A 76 17.71 12.68 -26.59
C PHE A 76 18.62 13.38 -27.63
N PRO A 77 18.09 13.77 -28.81
CA PRO A 77 18.89 14.50 -29.79
C PRO A 77 19.44 15.80 -29.17
N SER A 78 20.70 16.12 -29.48
CA SER A 78 21.30 17.36 -28.99
C SER A 78 20.48 18.57 -29.44
N LEU A 79 20.18 19.47 -28.51
CA LEU A 79 19.49 20.71 -28.83
C LEU A 79 20.32 21.52 -29.82
N ASP A 80 19.68 22.02 -30.88
CA ASP A 80 20.33 22.91 -31.82
C ASP A 80 20.66 24.24 -31.12
N THR A 81 21.94 24.45 -30.86
CA THR A 81 22.47 25.68 -30.24
C THR A 81 22.89 26.71 -31.29
N VAL A 82 23.01 26.31 -32.57
CA VAL A 82 23.47 27.19 -33.66
C VAL A 82 22.47 28.30 -33.91
N ARG A 83 21.17 28.01 -33.77
CA ARG A 83 20.10 29.02 -33.85
C ARG A 83 20.29 30.18 -32.89
N TYR A 84 20.86 29.96 -31.71
CA TYR A 84 21.07 30.99 -30.68
C TYR A 84 22.43 31.69 -30.77
N GLN A 85 23.28 31.24 -31.69
CA GLN A 85 24.57 31.83 -31.96
C GLN A 85 24.48 32.72 -33.22
N LEU A 86 25.38 33.67 -33.36
CA LEU A 86 25.62 34.37 -34.63
C LEU A 86 26.90 33.80 -35.27
N PRO A 87 26.82 32.62 -35.91
CA PRO A 87 27.96 32.07 -36.61
C PRO A 87 28.34 33.01 -37.75
N THR A 88 29.64 33.27 -37.90
CA THR A 88 30.17 33.94 -39.08
C THR A 88 30.11 32.97 -40.26
N PRO A 89 29.67 33.40 -41.45
CA PRO A 89 29.69 32.57 -42.64
C PRO A 89 31.12 32.13 -42.98
N SER A 90 31.27 30.99 -43.66
CA SER A 90 32.58 30.48 -44.07
C SER A 90 33.21 31.43 -45.10
N LEU A 91 34.54 31.46 -45.22
CA LEU A 91 35.25 32.21 -46.27
C LEU A 91 35.94 31.20 -47.19
N PRO A 92 35.68 31.19 -48.53
CA PRO A 92 34.78 32.03 -49.32
C PRO A 92 33.33 31.48 -49.31
N GLY A 93 32.44 32.10 -48.55
CA GLY A 93 31.07 31.63 -48.35
C GLY A 93 30.15 31.91 -49.54
N THR A 94 29.21 31.01 -49.76
CA THR A 94 28.16 31.11 -50.79
C THR A 94 27.17 32.24 -50.43
N ASP A 95 26.52 32.89 -51.42
CA ASP A 95 25.53 33.96 -51.16
C ASP A 95 24.39 33.50 -50.23
N ASP A 96 23.97 32.23 -50.36
CA ASP A 96 22.96 31.61 -49.49
C ASP A 96 23.39 31.54 -48.00
N GLU A 97 24.68 31.31 -47.71
CA GLU A 97 25.22 31.31 -46.34
C GLU A 97 25.18 32.71 -45.72
N TRP A 98 25.39 33.75 -46.55
CA TRP A 98 25.29 35.13 -46.10
C TRP A 98 23.84 35.55 -45.85
N GLN A 99 22.91 35.17 -46.74
CA GLN A 99 21.49 35.45 -46.57
C GLN A 99 20.93 34.79 -45.31
N THR A 100 21.28 33.52 -45.07
CA THR A 100 20.87 32.78 -43.86
C THR A 100 21.47 33.38 -42.59
N ALA A 101 22.75 33.78 -42.59
CA ALA A 101 23.37 34.48 -41.47
C ALA A 101 22.68 35.83 -41.14
N ILE A 102 22.32 36.61 -42.17
CA ILE A 102 21.59 37.88 -42.00
C ILE A 102 20.18 37.65 -41.45
N GLN A 103 19.47 36.64 -41.96
CA GLN A 103 18.14 36.28 -41.44
C GLN A 103 18.21 35.86 -39.97
N ASN A 104 19.19 35.04 -39.60
CA ASN A 104 19.43 34.66 -38.20
C ASN A 104 19.72 35.90 -37.34
N ALA A 105 20.63 36.78 -37.77
CA ALA A 105 20.97 38.01 -37.04
C ALA A 105 19.76 38.94 -36.83
N ARG A 106 18.90 39.09 -37.84
CA ARG A 106 17.64 39.85 -37.72
C ARG A 106 16.69 39.21 -36.71
N SER A 107 16.53 37.88 -36.76
CA SER A 107 15.69 37.18 -35.79
C SER A 107 16.21 37.35 -34.35
N GLN A 108 17.52 37.30 -34.16
CA GLN A 108 18.16 37.50 -32.85
C GLN A 108 17.97 38.91 -32.33
N LEU A 109 18.08 39.93 -33.19
CA LEU A 109 17.81 41.32 -32.80
C LEU A 109 16.39 41.47 -32.22
N GLU A 110 15.38 40.93 -32.90
CA GLU A 110 14.00 40.98 -32.42
C GLU A 110 13.80 40.17 -31.14
N HIS A 111 14.44 39.00 -31.01
CA HIS A 111 14.42 38.26 -29.75
C HIS A 111 15.06 39.03 -28.59
N GLN A 112 16.16 39.75 -28.80
CA GLN A 112 16.75 40.61 -27.77
C GLN A 112 15.84 41.78 -27.40
N ARG A 113 15.17 42.38 -28.39
CA ARG A 113 14.18 43.44 -28.15
C ARG A 113 13.02 42.94 -27.30
N LEU A 114 12.45 41.79 -27.63
CA LEU A 114 11.41 41.14 -26.82
C LEU A 114 11.90 40.75 -25.43
N ARG A 115 13.15 40.26 -25.32
CA ARG A 115 13.75 39.96 -24.02
C ARG A 115 13.85 41.21 -23.16
N GLN A 116 14.25 42.34 -23.73
CA GLN A 116 14.33 43.60 -22.99
C GLN A 116 12.95 44.04 -22.50
N THR A 117 11.91 43.98 -23.34
CA THR A 117 10.54 44.30 -22.92
C THR A 117 10.05 43.36 -21.81
N ASN A 118 10.32 42.05 -21.94
CA ASN A 118 9.96 41.08 -20.91
C ASN A 118 10.71 41.29 -19.59
N LEU A 119 11.99 41.66 -19.66
CA LEU A 119 12.79 41.99 -18.47
C LEU A 119 12.27 43.24 -17.77
N THR A 120 11.87 44.28 -18.54
CA THR A 120 11.25 45.47 -17.96
C THR A 120 9.95 45.11 -17.25
N LEU A 121 9.08 44.31 -17.86
CA LEU A 121 7.85 43.83 -17.23
C LEU A 121 8.12 42.97 -15.98
N LEU A 122 9.13 42.10 -16.03
CA LEU A 122 9.53 41.27 -14.89
C LEU A 122 10.09 42.12 -13.74
N GLN A 123 10.86 43.16 -14.04
CA GLN A 123 11.37 44.08 -13.02
C GLN A 123 10.24 44.88 -12.35
N THR A 124 9.22 45.29 -13.12
CA THR A 124 8.09 46.07 -12.59
C THR A 124 7.10 45.21 -11.81
N TYR A 125 6.75 44.01 -12.29
CA TYR A 125 5.67 43.19 -11.72
C TYR A 125 6.15 41.91 -11.03
N GLY A 126 7.33 41.40 -11.37
CA GLY A 126 7.86 40.14 -10.88
C GLY A 126 7.93 40.04 -9.36
N PRO A 127 8.49 41.04 -8.64
CA PRO A 127 8.56 40.98 -7.17
C PRO A 127 7.19 40.86 -6.50
N ASN A 128 6.17 41.55 -7.03
CA ASN A 128 4.82 41.50 -6.47
C ASN A 128 4.11 40.19 -6.82
N ALA A 129 4.20 39.74 -8.08
CA ALA A 129 3.66 38.45 -8.50
C ALA A 129 4.27 37.29 -7.68
N TRP A 130 5.59 37.33 -7.42
CA TRP A 130 6.26 36.32 -6.61
C TRP A 130 5.79 36.31 -5.16
N ARG A 131 5.58 37.48 -4.55
CA ARG A 131 5.01 37.56 -3.19
C ARG A 131 3.60 37.00 -3.13
N THR A 132 2.74 37.31 -4.10
CA THR A 132 1.39 36.74 -4.17
C THR A 132 1.45 35.23 -4.35
N GLN A 133 2.33 34.73 -5.22
CA GLN A 133 2.49 33.29 -5.41
C GLN A 133 2.98 32.60 -4.14
N ASN A 134 3.95 33.17 -3.43
CA ASN A 134 4.42 32.63 -2.15
C ASN A 134 3.30 32.60 -1.11
N TYR A 135 2.50 33.66 -1.00
CA TYR A 135 1.34 33.69 -0.11
C TYR A 135 0.33 32.57 -0.42
N LEU A 136 0.03 32.36 -1.71
CA LEU A 136 -0.84 31.27 -2.14
C LEU A 136 -0.23 29.91 -1.82
N LEU A 137 1.07 29.72 -2.07
CA LEU A 137 1.78 28.48 -1.75
C LEU A 137 1.77 28.19 -0.25
N GLU A 138 2.05 29.18 0.58
CA GLU A 138 1.95 29.06 2.05
C GLU A 138 0.54 28.68 2.50
N ASN A 139 -0.49 29.27 1.90
CA ASN A 139 -1.87 28.90 2.21
C ASN A 139 -2.19 27.46 1.78
N THR A 140 -1.75 27.04 0.58
CA THR A 140 -1.94 25.65 0.14
C THR A 140 -1.20 24.66 1.02
N ALA A 141 0.02 25.00 1.46
CA ALA A 141 0.80 24.18 2.38
C ALA A 141 0.06 23.99 3.71
N LYS A 142 -0.45 25.08 4.29
CA LYS A 142 -1.27 25.02 5.53
C LYS A 142 -2.51 24.15 5.37
N GLN A 143 -3.22 24.26 4.24
CA GLN A 143 -4.41 23.43 3.98
C GLN A 143 -4.05 21.94 3.88
N VAL A 144 -2.94 21.61 3.23
CA VAL A 144 -2.46 20.22 3.13
C VAL A 144 -2.01 19.68 4.48
N GLU A 145 -1.29 20.49 5.27
CA GLU A 145 -0.88 20.13 6.63
C GLU A 145 -2.09 19.89 7.54
N GLN A 146 -3.11 20.73 7.45
CA GLN A 146 -4.35 20.56 8.21
C GLN A 146 -5.07 19.26 7.81
N ALA A 147 -5.25 19.02 6.51
CA ALA A 147 -5.89 17.79 6.03
C ALA A 147 -5.11 16.52 6.43
N LEU A 148 -3.78 16.61 6.48
CA LEU A 148 -2.91 15.55 6.94
C LEU A 148 -3.12 15.27 8.44
N GLU A 149 -3.22 16.32 9.26
CA GLU A 149 -3.45 16.16 10.70
C GLU A 149 -4.85 15.59 10.97
N GLU A 150 -5.88 16.08 10.29
CA GLU A 150 -7.24 15.51 10.36
C GLU A 150 -7.26 14.01 9.99
N LEU A 151 -6.51 13.61 8.95
CA LEU A 151 -6.42 12.21 8.55
C LEU A 151 -5.67 11.35 9.58
N LYS A 152 -4.62 11.89 10.21
CA LYS A 152 -3.92 11.22 11.31
C LYS A 152 -4.84 11.03 12.50
N GLU A 153 -5.59 12.06 12.90
CA GLU A 153 -6.56 11.98 13.99
C GLU A 153 -7.60 10.90 13.71
N LEU A 154 -8.18 10.89 12.50
CA LEU A 154 -9.12 9.84 12.08
C LEU A 154 -8.49 8.45 12.15
N THR A 155 -7.24 8.31 11.70
CA THR A 155 -6.51 7.04 11.75
C THR A 155 -6.28 6.58 13.19
N VAL A 156 -5.90 7.50 14.08
CA VAL A 156 -5.69 7.22 15.50
C VAL A 156 -7.01 6.83 16.17
N GLU A 157 -8.11 7.51 15.87
CA GLU A 157 -9.42 7.20 16.44
C GLU A 157 -9.93 5.83 15.97
N VAL A 158 -9.79 5.50 14.68
CA VAL A 158 -10.12 4.17 14.15
C VAL A 158 -9.25 3.09 14.82
N ASN A 159 -7.95 3.32 14.96
CA ASN A 159 -7.05 2.36 15.62
C ASN A 159 -7.38 2.22 17.11
N ARG A 160 -7.76 3.30 17.78
CA ARG A 160 -8.20 3.30 19.18
C ARG A 160 -9.48 2.50 19.35
N SER A 161 -10.50 2.76 18.52
CA SER A 161 -11.75 2.00 18.51
C SER A 161 -11.49 0.51 18.23
N ARG A 162 -10.67 0.20 17.22
CA ARG A 162 -10.26 -1.17 16.89
C ARG A 162 -9.57 -1.85 18.07
N LYS A 163 -8.63 -1.19 18.73
CA LYS A 163 -7.93 -1.72 19.90
C LYS A 163 -8.90 -2.01 21.04
N ASN A 164 -9.80 -1.08 21.37
CA ASN A 164 -10.78 -1.27 22.44
C ASN A 164 -11.69 -2.48 22.15
N ASN A 165 -12.24 -2.57 20.93
CA ASN A 165 -13.11 -3.69 20.54
C ASN A 165 -12.36 -5.04 20.59
N GLN A 166 -11.13 -5.09 20.08
CA GLN A 166 -10.34 -6.31 20.08
C GLN A 166 -9.93 -6.73 21.49
N THR A 167 -9.55 -5.79 22.37
CA THR A 167 -9.24 -6.10 23.76
C THR A 167 -10.48 -6.58 24.54
N GLU A 168 -11.65 -5.97 24.29
CA GLU A 168 -12.90 -6.42 24.90
C GLU A 168 -13.27 -7.85 24.48
N LEU A 169 -13.25 -8.13 23.17
CA LEU A 169 -13.54 -9.46 22.63
C LEU A 169 -12.50 -10.49 23.06
N GLY A 170 -11.21 -10.14 23.08
CA GLY A 170 -10.14 -11.01 23.56
C GLY A 170 -10.34 -11.40 25.03
N ASN A 171 -10.69 -10.43 25.89
CA ASN A 171 -11.01 -10.71 27.30
C ASN A 171 -12.24 -11.63 27.44
N GLN A 172 -13.27 -11.45 26.62
CA GLN A 172 -14.43 -12.35 26.59
C GLN A 172 -14.01 -13.76 26.17
N LEU A 173 -13.14 -13.89 25.15
CA LEU A 173 -12.64 -15.18 24.69
C LEU A 173 -11.86 -15.90 25.79
N THR A 174 -10.94 -15.23 26.50
CA THR A 174 -10.22 -15.83 27.63
C THR A 174 -11.16 -16.25 28.77
N SER A 175 -12.21 -15.47 29.04
CA SER A 175 -13.21 -15.85 30.06
C SER A 175 -13.98 -17.12 29.67
N LEU A 176 -14.31 -17.26 28.38
CA LEU A 176 -14.96 -18.44 27.83
C LEU A 176 -14.02 -19.65 27.84
N GLU A 177 -12.75 -19.46 27.49
CA GLU A 177 -11.72 -20.49 27.54
C GLU A 177 -11.53 -21.00 28.98
N THR A 178 -11.41 -20.09 29.95
CA THR A 178 -11.26 -20.46 31.38
C THR A 178 -12.49 -21.24 31.86
N ARG A 179 -13.69 -20.77 31.53
CA ARG A 179 -14.93 -21.48 31.88
C ARG A 179 -14.99 -22.86 31.22
N TRP A 180 -14.52 -22.97 29.99
CA TRP A 180 -14.47 -24.25 29.26
C TRP A 180 -13.46 -25.21 29.91
N THR A 181 -12.26 -24.75 30.28
CA THR A 181 -11.28 -25.57 30.99
C THR A 181 -11.78 -26.01 32.37
N ASP A 182 -12.47 -25.13 33.09
CA ASP A 182 -13.07 -25.46 34.39
C ASP A 182 -14.18 -26.50 34.25
N LEU A 183 -15.03 -26.38 33.23
CA LEU A 183 -16.07 -27.38 32.95
C LEU A 183 -15.47 -28.74 32.61
N ILE A 184 -14.42 -28.79 31.80
CA ILE A 184 -13.72 -30.05 31.48
C ILE A 184 -13.10 -30.65 32.75
N SER A 185 -12.42 -29.84 33.55
CA SER A 185 -11.83 -30.28 34.82
C SER A 185 -12.89 -30.84 35.76
N ASN A 186 -14.04 -30.16 35.89
CA ASN A 186 -15.15 -30.60 36.72
C ASN A 186 -15.75 -31.93 36.22
N VAL A 187 -15.95 -32.07 34.90
CA VAL A 187 -16.45 -33.34 34.32
C VAL A 187 -15.47 -34.47 34.60
N LEU A 188 -14.16 -34.24 34.40
CA LEU A 188 -13.13 -35.23 34.68
C LEU A 188 -13.10 -35.63 36.16
N GLN A 189 -13.23 -34.66 37.08
CA GLN A 189 -13.29 -34.92 38.51
C GLN A 189 -14.52 -35.75 38.89
N ILE A 190 -15.68 -35.48 38.29
CA ILE A 190 -16.91 -36.26 38.50
C ILE A 190 -16.74 -37.68 37.98
N GLU A 191 -16.18 -37.86 36.77
CA GLU A 191 -15.92 -39.19 36.21
C GLU A 191 -14.95 -40.00 37.09
N MET A 192 -13.88 -39.38 37.58
CA MET A 192 -12.95 -40.02 38.52
C MET A 192 -13.62 -40.40 39.85
N ALA A 193 -14.49 -39.53 40.38
CA ALA A 193 -15.24 -39.82 41.60
C ALA A 193 -16.23 -40.97 41.41
N ASN A 194 -16.93 -41.03 40.27
CA ASN A 194 -17.83 -42.14 39.94
C ASN A 194 -17.06 -43.47 39.85
N VAL A 195 -15.92 -43.49 39.16
CA VAL A 195 -15.08 -44.71 39.09
C VAL A 195 -14.60 -45.14 40.48
N ALA A 196 -14.21 -44.20 41.34
CA ALA A 196 -13.82 -44.51 42.71
C ALA A 196 -14.98 -45.08 43.54
N LEU A 197 -16.19 -44.54 43.38
CA LEU A 197 -17.40 -45.04 44.02
C LEU A 197 -17.79 -46.43 43.50
N ASP A 198 -17.68 -46.68 42.19
CA ASP A 198 -17.95 -47.99 41.60
C ASP A 198 -17.01 -49.06 42.16
N ILE A 199 -15.71 -48.75 42.32
CA ILE A 199 -14.74 -49.64 42.96
C ILE A 199 -15.13 -49.93 44.42
N GLU A 200 -15.60 -48.93 45.16
CA GLU A 200 -16.00 -49.10 46.56
C GLU A 200 -17.30 -49.92 46.68
N ILE A 201 -18.27 -49.68 45.80
CA ILE A 201 -19.50 -50.49 45.69
C ILE A 201 -19.15 -51.95 45.38
N ASP A 202 -18.25 -52.21 44.43
CA ASP A 202 -17.78 -53.56 44.12
C ASP A 202 -17.10 -54.25 45.31
N ARG A 203 -16.33 -53.50 46.12
CA ARG A 203 -15.72 -54.03 47.35
C ARG A 203 -16.78 -54.37 48.40
N LEU A 204 -17.75 -53.50 48.61
CA LEU A 204 -18.84 -53.74 49.55
C LEU A 204 -19.69 -54.94 49.13
N ASN A 205 -20.05 -55.04 47.84
CA ASN A 205 -20.79 -56.17 47.28
C ASN A 205 -20.05 -57.51 47.49
N LYS A 206 -18.73 -57.54 47.28
CA LYS A 206 -17.91 -58.73 47.55
C LYS A 206 -17.95 -59.12 49.03
N ARG A 207 -17.87 -58.14 49.93
CA ARG A 207 -17.91 -58.37 51.37
C ARG A 207 -19.29 -58.85 51.85
N GLU A 208 -20.37 -58.33 51.27
CA GLU A 208 -21.72 -58.84 51.52
C GLU A 208 -21.88 -60.29 51.05
N ALA A 209 -21.36 -60.63 49.87
CA ALA A 209 -21.37 -62.01 49.37
C ALA A 209 -20.59 -62.97 50.30
N GLU A 210 -19.40 -62.56 50.77
CA GLU A 210 -18.61 -63.34 51.74
C GLU A 210 -19.36 -63.56 53.06
N LEU A 211 -20.05 -62.53 53.57
CA LEU A 211 -20.85 -62.64 54.80
C LEU A 211 -22.10 -63.50 54.61
N ALA A 212 -22.73 -63.45 53.44
CA ALA A 212 -23.88 -64.29 53.11
C ALA A 212 -23.50 -65.77 52.96
N GLU A 213 -22.28 -66.09 52.54
CA GLU A 213 -21.75 -67.47 52.52
C GLU A 213 -21.40 -68.00 53.93
N MET A 214 -21.19 -67.11 54.90
CA MET A 214 -20.88 -67.46 56.29
C MET A 214 -22.13 -67.68 57.18
N THR A 215 -23.33 -67.33 56.68
CA THR A 215 -24.62 -67.56 57.34
C THR A 215 -25.37 -68.74 56.73
#